data_AF-A0A528AWZ3-F1
#
_entry.id   AF-A0A528AWZ3-F1
#
_cell.length_a   1.000
_cell.length_b   1.000
_cell.length_c   1.000
_cell.angle_alpha   90.00
_cell.angle_beta   90.00
_cell.angle_gamma   90.00
#
_symmetry.space_group_name_H-M   'P 1'
#
loop_
_entity.id
_entity.type
_entity.pdbx_description
1 polymer ?
#
loop_
_entity_poly.entity_id
_entity_poly.type
_entity_poly.pdbx_seq_one_letter_code
_entity_poly.pdbx_strand_id
1 'polypeptide(L)' 'RHHVRHRGHLYEVDVFGGMLSGLVVAELETPQDVQGEMLPDWLGREVTGEHRFYNASLALEEIPEIAA' A
#
# COMPACT_ATOMS: atom_id res chain seq x y z
N ARG A 1 7.03 -9.34 -0.08
CA ARG A 1 6.79 -8.52 1.13
C ARG A 1 8.11 -8.03 1.70
N HIS A 2 8.17 -6.75 2.05
CA HIS A 2 9.28 -6.07 2.70
C HIS A 2 8.78 -5.30 3.93
N HIS A 3 9.66 -5.08 4.89
CA HIS A 3 9.37 -4.31 6.10
C HIS A 3 10.25 -3.06 6.15
N VAL A 4 9.62 -1.89 6.15
CA VAL A 4 10.33 -0.61 6.12
C VAL A 4 9.99 0.19 7.37
N ARG A 5 11.01 0.62 8.12
CA ARG A 5 10.83 1.50 9.28
C ARG A 5 11.03 2.95 8.89
N HIS A 6 10.08 3.82 9.23
CA HIS A 6 10.19 5.26 9.03
C HIS A 6 9.53 6.02 10.18
N ARG A 7 10.28 6.95 10.81
CA ARG A 7 9.79 7.81 11.90
C ARG A 7 8.99 7.07 12.98
N GLY A 8 9.46 5.89 13.39
CA GLY A 8 8.81 5.08 14.44
C GLY A 8 7.68 4.17 13.96
N HIS A 9 7.28 4.25 12.70
CA HIS A 9 6.27 3.40 12.08
C HIS A 9 6.91 2.25 11.29
N LEU A 10 6.18 1.14 11.20
CA LEU A 10 6.55 -0.02 10.40
C LEU A 10 5.56 -0.14 9.24
N TYR A 11 6.08 -0.09 8.02
CA TYR A 11 5.31 -0.26 6.79
C TYR A 11 5.57 -1.67 6.25
N GLU A 12 4.50 -2.38 5.93
CA GLU A 12 4.55 -3.60 5.13
C GLU A 12 4.41 -3.23 3.66
N VAL A 13 5.43 -3.50 2.85
CA VAL A 13 5.45 -3.17 1.42
C VAL A 13 5.37 -4.46 0.61
N ASP A 14 4.28 -4.63 -0.13
CA ASP A 14 4.05 -5.74 -1.02
C ASP A 14 4.28 -5.34 -2.47
N VAL A 15 5.18 -6.08 -3.12
CA VAL A 15 5.49 -5.94 -4.55
C VAL A 15 4.85 -7.13 -5.25
N PHE A 16 3.89 -6.85 -6.13
CA PHE A 16 3.13 -7.87 -6.81
C PHE A 16 3.79 -8.23 -8.15
N GLY A 17 3.64 -9.50 -8.56
CA GLY A 17 4.10 -10.03 -9.84
C GLY A 17 2.95 -10.59 -10.67
N GLY A 18 3.26 -11.19 -11.82
CA GLY A 18 2.24 -11.75 -12.71
C GLY A 18 1.33 -10.68 -13.30
N MET A 19 0.01 -10.89 -13.26
CA MET A 19 -1.00 -9.94 -13.75
C MET A 19 -0.99 -8.60 -13.02
N LEU A 20 -0.52 -8.59 -11.77
CA LEU A 20 -0.37 -7.39 -10.93
C LEU A 20 1.06 -6.82 -10.97
N SER A 21 1.89 -7.25 -11.91
CA SER A 21 3.26 -6.76 -12.04
C SER A 21 3.29 -5.24 -12.20
N GLY A 22 4.02 -4.57 -11.31
CA GLY A 22 4.11 -3.10 -11.25
C GLY A 22 3.23 -2.48 -10.17
N LEU A 23 2.27 -3.22 -9.61
CA LEU A 23 1.56 -2.80 -8.41
C LEU A 23 2.47 -2.97 -7.18
N VAL A 24 2.62 -1.90 -6.42
CA VAL A 24 3.26 -1.89 -5.11
C VAL A 24 2.29 -1.26 -4.13
N VAL A 25 1.99 -1.97 -3.05
CA VAL A 25 1.11 -1.48 -1.98
C VAL A 25 1.92 -1.41 -0.70
N ALA A 26 1.77 -0.31 0.04
CA ALA A 26 2.32 -0.17 1.38
C ALA A 26 1.18 -0.05 2.38
N GLU A 27 1.19 -0.90 3.39
CA GLU A 27 0.23 -0.90 4.48
C GLU A 27 0.92 -0.42 5.76
N LEU A 28 0.23 0.44 6.50
CA LEU A 28 0.62 0.90 7.83
C LEU A 28 -0.51 0.59 8.81
N GLU A 29 -0.27 -0.35 9.71
CA GLU A 29 -1.17 -0.56 10.84
C GLU A 29 -0.87 0.47 11.95
N THR A 30 -1.80 1.39 12.16
CA THR A 30 -1.70 2.43 13.19
C THR A 30 -3.06 2.65 13.85
N PRO A 31 -3.11 2.88 15.17
CA PRO A 31 -4.37 3.21 15.86
C PRO A 31 -4.87 4.63 15.57
N GLN A 32 -4.04 5.47 14.93
CA GLN A 32 -4.32 6.89 14.69
C GLN A 32 -3.83 7.29 13.31
N ASP A 33 -4.50 8.28 12.71
CA ASP A 33 -4.05 8.87 11.46
C ASP A 33 -2.66 9.49 11.60
N VAL A 34 -1.84 9.30 10.57
CA VAL A 34 -0.48 9.84 10.50
C VAL A 34 -0.50 11.09 9.64
N GLN A 35 0.05 12.19 10.18
CA GLN A 35 0.17 13.44 9.45
C GLN A 35 1.02 13.24 8.18
N GLY A 36 0.62 13.88 7.07
CA GLY A 36 1.25 13.70 5.77
C GLY A 36 2.75 14.01 5.78
N GLU A 37 3.19 14.98 6.60
CA GLU A 37 4.60 15.35 6.75
C GLU A 37 5.43 14.26 7.44
N MET A 38 4.79 13.31 8.13
CA MET A 38 5.44 12.15 8.77
C MET A 38 5.48 10.92 7.87
N LEU A 39 4.78 10.94 6.74
CA LEU A 39 4.79 9.85 5.77
C LEU A 39 6.09 9.86 4.96
N PRO A 40 6.61 8.69 4.57
CA PRO A 40 7.72 8.62 3.63
C PRO A 40 7.39 9.24 2.26
N ASP A 41 8.34 9.99 1.70
CA ASP A 41 8.20 10.67 0.40
C ASP A 41 7.97 9.72 -0.81
N TRP A 42 8.26 8.43 -0.64
CA TRP A 42 8.08 7.42 -1.69
C TRP A 42 6.65 6.86 -1.74
N LEU A 43 5.79 7.18 -0.78
CA LEU A 43 4.39 6.80 -0.83
C LEU A 43 3.69 7.57 -1.94
N GLY A 44 2.87 6.85 -2.71
CA GLY A 44 2.02 7.41 -3.75
C GLY A 44 0.65 7.81 -3.20
N ARG A 45 -0.38 7.63 -4.02
CA ARG A 45 -1.78 7.89 -3.65
C ARG A 45 -2.19 7.03 -2.45
N GLU A 46 -2.81 7.65 -1.46
CA GLU A 46 -3.47 6.93 -0.38
C GLU A 46 -4.69 6.16 -0.93
N VAL A 47 -4.77 4.87 -0.60
CA VAL A 47 -5.86 3.97 -1.02
C VAL A 47 -6.58 3.34 0.18
N THR A 48 -6.44 3.94 1.36
CA THR A 48 -7.10 3.50 2.59
C THR A 48 -8.61 3.41 2.38
N GLY A 49 -9.21 2.28 2.72
CA GLY A 49 -10.66 2.05 2.54
C GLY A 49 -11.10 1.67 1.12
N GLU A 50 -10.20 1.71 0.13
CA GLU A 50 -10.52 1.24 -1.22
C GLU A 50 -10.41 -0.29 -1.30
N HIS A 51 -11.55 -0.97 -1.14
CA HIS A 51 -11.63 -2.44 -1.13
C HIS A 51 -10.87 -3.15 -2.27
N ARG A 52 -10.80 -2.56 -3.46
CA ARG A 52 -10.07 -3.12 -4.61
C ARG A 52 -8.57 -3.33 -4.37
N PHE A 53 -7.97 -2.59 -3.43
CA PHE A 53 -6.55 -2.73 -3.07
C PHE A 53 -6.32 -3.64 -1.86
N TYR A 54 -7.36 -4.26 -1.30
CA TYR A 54 -7.18 -5.19 -0.19
C TYR A 54 -6.54 -6.48 -0.70
N ASN A 55 -5.64 -7.06 0.09
CA ASN A 55 -4.96 -8.30 -0.28
C ASN A 55 -5.92 -9.45 -0.67
N ALA A 56 -7.06 -9.56 0.03
CA ALA A 56 -8.10 -10.54 -0.31
C ALA A 56 -8.72 -10.28 -1.69
N SER A 57 -8.94 -9.01 -2.05
CA SER A 57 -9.47 -8.62 -3.36
C SER A 57 -8.43 -8.82 -4.46
N LEU A 58 -7.18 -8.41 -4.23
CA LEU A 58 -6.07 -8.61 -5.17
C LEU A 58 -5.79 -10.10 -5.43
N ALA A 59 -6.04 -10.98 -4.45
CA ALA A 59 -5.88 -12.42 -4.61
C ALA A 59 -6.99 -13.09 -5.45
N LEU A 60 -8.14 -12.42 -5.67
CA LEU A 60 -9.30 -12.95 -6.40
C LEU A 60 -9.40 -12.47 -7.86
N GLU A 61 -8.56 -11.49 -8.24
CA GLU A 61 -8.41 -10.86 -9.57
C GLU A 61 -9.51 -9.89 -10.03
N GLU A 62 -9.23 -8.58 -9.87
CA GLU A 62 -9.39 -7.53 -10.89
C GLU A 62 -8.23 -6.55 -10.68
N ILE A 63 -7.46 -6.23 -11.74
CA ILE A 63 -6.40 -5.22 -11.65
C ILE A 63 -7.08 -3.89 -11.30
N PRO A 64 -6.77 -3.26 -10.14
CA PRO A 64 -7.32 -1.96 -9.85
C PRO A 64 -6.87 -0.99 -10.95
N GLU A 65 -7.79 -0.25 -11.55
CA GLU A 65 -7.42 0.81 -12.49
C GLU A 65 -6.60 1.87 -11.73
N ILE A 66 -5.27 1.82 -11.90
CA ILE A 66 -4.34 2.79 -11.34
C ILE A 66 -4.34 3.96 -12.33
N ALA A 67 -5.08 5.02 -12.04
CA ALA A 67 -4.95 6.27 -12.77
C ALA A 67 -3.51 6.77 -12.58
N ALA A 68 -2.77 6.80 -13.68
CA ALA A 68 -1.40 7.31 -13.77
C ALA A 68 -1.33 8.82 -13.50
#